data_AF-A0A1Q3URU1-F1
#
_entry.id   AF-A0A1Q3URU1-F1
#
_cell.length_a   1.000
_cell.length_b   1.000
_cell.length_c   1.000
_cell.angle_alpha   90.00
_cell.angle_beta   90.00
_cell.angle_gamma   90.00
#
_symmetry.space_group_name_H-M   'P 1'
#
loop_
_entity.id
_entity.type
_entity.pdbx_description
1 polymer ?
#
loop_
_entity_poly.entity_id
_entity_poly.type
_entity_poly.pdbx_seq_one_letter_code
_entity_poly.pdbx_strand_id
1 'polypeptide(L)'
;MGTVHDLIEARGKQEALRLLGDERSAVEVAAAYMADEDPGIGFLYSGWCQAALPHRRLPSEQARQISSENISLIVQPGWRGTNAGKPAPVGVPYGSRARLILLRLQSDALRTNCREVELGRSLRDWLGKMGIPAGGKSLRDVQDQAERLGRCTLTFELRRATSMVYKNQGIIEEAFLLVPGEAGQGSLFS
;
A
#
# COMPACT_ATOMS: atom_id res chain seq x y z
N MET A 1 -20.29 -11.62 5.06
CA MET A 1 -19.19 -11.21 5.98
C MET A 1 -19.58 -11.45 7.44
N GLY A 2 -20.72 -10.95 7.93
CA GLY A 2 -21.21 -11.27 9.29
C GLY A 2 -21.44 -12.77 9.52
N THR A 3 -22.08 -13.44 8.57
CA THR A 3 -22.43 -14.87 8.64
C THR A 3 -21.26 -15.83 8.88
N VAL A 4 -20.06 -15.50 8.41
CA VAL A 4 -18.87 -16.34 8.59
C VAL A 4 -18.28 -16.16 9.98
N HIS A 5 -18.26 -14.93 10.49
CA HIS A 5 -17.75 -14.62 11.83
C HIS A 5 -18.67 -15.22 12.90
N ASP A 6 -19.99 -15.02 12.77
CA ASP A 6 -20.99 -15.58 13.68
C ASP A 6 -20.91 -17.11 13.74
N LEU A 7 -20.66 -17.76 12.60
CA LEU A 7 -20.54 -19.22 12.52
C LEU A 7 -19.25 -19.73 13.17
N ILE A 8 -18.13 -19.03 13.00
CA ILE A 8 -16.85 -19.37 13.65
C ILE A 8 -16.96 -19.18 15.16
N GLU A 9 -17.61 -18.11 15.62
CA GLU A 9 -17.81 -17.85 17.05
C GLU A 9 -18.74 -18.89 17.70
N ALA A 10 -19.84 -19.23 17.03
CA ALA A 10 -20.84 -20.16 17.57
C ALA A 10 -20.42 -21.64 17.49
N ARG A 11 -19.67 -22.04 16.46
CA ARG A 11 -19.42 -23.48 16.14
C ARG A 11 -17.95 -23.84 15.95
N GLY A 12 -17.05 -22.87 16.00
CA GLY A 12 -15.62 -23.08 15.80
C GLY A 12 -15.21 -23.24 14.33
N LYS A 13 -13.93 -22.97 14.07
CA LYS A 13 -13.33 -22.99 12.72
C LYS A 13 -13.55 -24.30 11.97
N GLN A 14 -13.41 -25.46 12.64
CA GLN A 14 -13.50 -26.76 11.98
C GLN A 14 -14.91 -27.04 11.43
N GLU A 15 -15.95 -26.68 12.17
CA GLU A 15 -17.33 -26.87 11.72
C GLU A 15 -17.73 -25.81 10.67
N ALA A 16 -17.22 -24.58 10.79
CA ALA A 16 -17.39 -23.56 9.76
C ALA A 16 -16.79 -24.00 8.41
N LEU A 17 -15.61 -24.64 8.42
CA LEU A 17 -14.98 -25.21 7.22
C LEU A 17 -15.77 -26.37 6.61
N ARG A 18 -16.49 -27.14 7.44
CA ARG A 18 -17.33 -28.25 6.99
C ARG A 18 -18.63 -27.75 6.33
N LEU A 19 -19.22 -26.71 6.89
CA LEU A 19 -20.49 -26.13 6.44
C LEU A 19 -20.31 -25.20 5.23
N LEU A 20 -19.23 -24.43 5.20
CA LEU A 20 -18.92 -23.44 4.16
C LEU A 20 -17.78 -23.90 3.26
N GLY A 21 -17.79 -25.18 2.86
CA GLY A 21 -16.69 -25.82 2.11
C GLY A 21 -16.21 -25.02 0.88
N ASP A 22 -17.13 -24.33 0.20
CA ASP A 22 -16.83 -23.48 -0.96
C ASP A 22 -16.15 -22.14 -0.60
N GLU A 23 -16.30 -21.66 0.63
CA GLU A 23 -15.73 -20.40 1.15
C GLU A 23 -14.54 -20.63 2.08
N ARG A 24 -13.83 -21.75 1.93
CA ARG A 24 -12.68 -22.13 2.77
C ARG A 24 -11.69 -21.00 3.01
N SER A 25 -11.31 -20.26 1.96
CA SER A 25 -10.36 -19.14 2.09
C SER A 25 -10.91 -18.01 2.96
N ALA A 26 -12.23 -17.74 2.91
CA ALA A 26 -12.85 -16.71 3.73
C ALA A 26 -12.91 -17.15 5.20
N VAL A 27 -13.24 -18.42 5.47
CA VAL A 27 -13.24 -19.00 6.82
C VAL A 27 -11.84 -18.99 7.44
N GLU A 28 -10.81 -19.34 6.66
CA GLU A 28 -9.42 -19.30 7.15
C GLU A 28 -8.96 -17.89 7.48
N VAL A 29 -9.29 -16.89 6.65
CA VAL A 29 -8.96 -15.47 6.91
C VAL A 29 -9.74 -14.93 8.11
N ALA A 30 -11.04 -15.19 8.21
CA ALA A 30 -11.86 -14.75 9.33
C ALA A 30 -11.41 -15.37 10.65
N ALA A 31 -11.10 -16.67 10.67
CA ALA A 31 -10.61 -17.34 11.86
C ALA A 31 -9.22 -16.83 12.28
N ALA A 32 -8.34 -16.51 11.32
CA ALA A 32 -7.04 -15.91 11.61
C ALA A 32 -7.19 -14.49 12.18
N TYR A 33 -8.11 -13.68 11.62
CA TYR A 33 -8.42 -12.34 12.12
C TYR A 33 -9.04 -12.36 13.52
N MET A 34 -9.98 -13.27 13.79
CA MET A 34 -10.63 -13.40 15.10
C MET A 34 -9.69 -13.95 16.19
N ALA A 35 -8.62 -14.65 15.80
CA ALA A 35 -7.61 -15.16 16.72
C ALA A 35 -6.48 -14.15 17.01
N ASP A 36 -6.45 -13.01 16.31
CA ASP A 36 -5.47 -11.96 16.50
C ASP A 36 -5.93 -11.04 17.66
N GLU A 37 -5.27 -11.15 18.82
CA GLU A 37 -5.62 -10.38 20.03
C GLU A 37 -5.27 -8.88 19.92
N ASP A 38 -4.41 -8.51 18.97
CA ASP A 38 -4.07 -7.12 18.65
C ASP A 38 -4.34 -6.86 17.16
N PRO A 39 -5.61 -6.67 16.76
CA PRO A 39 -5.95 -6.32 15.39
C PRO A 39 -5.37 -4.94 15.11
N GLY A 40 -4.14 -4.92 14.57
CA GLY A 40 -3.38 -3.70 14.36
C GLY A 40 -4.22 -2.65 13.65
N ILE A 41 -4.53 -1.56 14.34
CA ILE A 41 -5.42 -0.52 13.81
C ILE A 41 -4.75 0.11 12.58
N GLY A 42 -5.31 -0.23 11.41
CA GLY A 42 -4.97 0.37 10.14
C GLY A 42 -5.63 1.73 10.01
N PHE A 43 -4.86 2.81 9.98
CA PHE A 43 -5.41 4.14 9.79
C PHE A 43 -5.36 4.52 8.32
N LEU A 44 -6.51 4.90 7.75
CA LEU A 44 -6.62 5.38 6.38
C LEU A 44 -7.23 6.80 6.39
N TYR A 45 -6.53 7.78 5.80
CA TYR A 45 -7.07 9.13 5.68
C TYR A 45 -8.33 9.14 4.78
N SER A 46 -9.40 9.83 5.20
CA SER A 46 -10.74 9.77 4.59
C SER A 46 -10.78 10.07 3.09
N GLY A 47 -9.89 10.92 2.58
CA GLY A 47 -9.74 11.19 1.15
C GLY A 47 -9.31 9.94 0.34
N TRP A 48 -8.57 9.00 0.94
CA TRP A 48 -8.21 7.73 0.32
C TRP A 48 -9.34 6.70 0.33
N CYS A 49 -10.25 6.77 1.31
CA CYS A 49 -11.45 5.93 1.34
C CYS A 49 -12.37 6.22 0.15
N GLN A 50 -12.45 7.49 -0.27
CA GLN A 50 -13.27 7.93 -1.40
C GLN A 50 -12.55 7.84 -2.75
N ALA A 51 -11.21 7.81 -2.74
CA ALA A 51 -10.39 7.78 -3.94
C ALA A 51 -9.32 6.67 -3.89
N ALA A 52 -9.79 5.44 -4.02
CA ALA A 52 -8.95 4.26 -3.90
C ALA A 52 -8.08 4.03 -5.16
N LEU A 53 -6.81 3.65 -4.96
CA LEU A 53 -5.89 3.29 -6.05
C LEU A 53 -6.49 2.29 -7.07
N PRO A 54 -6.06 2.28 -8.34
CA PRO A 54 -6.46 1.22 -9.28
C PRO A 54 -6.29 -0.19 -8.71
N HIS A 55 -7.21 -1.10 -9.00
CA HIS A 55 -7.05 -2.52 -8.62
C HIS A 55 -6.12 -3.27 -9.59
N ARG A 56 -6.11 -2.87 -10.87
CA ARG A 56 -5.31 -3.47 -11.93
C ARG A 56 -4.28 -2.49 -12.46
N ARG A 57 -3.20 -3.03 -13.02
CA ARG A 57 -2.16 -2.25 -13.71
C ARG A 57 -2.78 -1.50 -14.88
N LEU A 58 -2.48 -0.21 -14.96
CA LEU A 58 -2.76 0.63 -16.13
C LEU A 58 -1.49 0.77 -16.98
N PRO A 59 -1.59 1.16 -18.26
CA PRO A 59 -0.46 1.61 -19.05
C PRO A 59 0.38 2.63 -18.26
N SER A 60 1.71 2.53 -18.36
CA SER A 60 2.62 3.29 -17.49
C SER A 60 2.48 4.82 -17.61
N GLU A 61 1.94 5.32 -18.72
CA GLU A 61 1.74 6.76 -18.94
C GLU A 61 0.33 7.24 -18.59
N GLN A 62 -0.59 6.31 -18.30
CA GLN A 62 -1.99 6.65 -18.08
C GLN A 62 -2.21 7.14 -16.65
N ALA A 63 -2.65 8.40 -16.52
CA ALA A 63 -3.18 8.91 -15.27
C ALA A 63 -4.56 8.30 -14.97
N ARG A 64 -4.87 8.14 -13.67
CA ARG A 64 -6.18 7.67 -13.24
C ARG A 64 -6.93 8.78 -12.53
N GLN A 65 -8.12 9.13 -13.03
CA GLN A 65 -9.08 9.96 -12.33
C GLN A 65 -10.12 9.11 -11.61
N ILE A 66 -10.46 9.51 -10.39
CA ILE A 66 -11.54 8.96 -9.58
C ILE A 66 -12.36 10.15 -9.11
N SER A 67 -13.65 10.15 -9.43
CA SER A 67 -14.55 11.25 -9.07
C SER A 67 -15.70 10.72 -8.21
N SER A 68 -16.01 11.42 -7.13
CA SER A 68 -17.12 11.14 -6.22
C SER A 68 -17.77 12.46 -5.82
N GLU A 69 -19.06 12.63 -6.11
CA GLU A 69 -19.85 13.85 -5.84
C GLU A 69 -19.10 15.16 -6.09
N ASN A 70 -18.53 15.76 -5.04
CA ASN A 70 -17.84 17.04 -5.04
C ASN A 70 -16.31 16.94 -4.99
N ILE A 71 -15.74 15.73 -4.97
CA ILE A 71 -14.30 15.46 -4.88
C ILE A 71 -13.82 14.66 -6.09
N SER A 72 -12.68 15.05 -6.66
CA SER A 72 -11.98 14.33 -7.72
C SER A 72 -10.52 14.12 -7.29
N LEU A 73 -10.02 12.90 -7.43
CA LEU A 73 -8.60 12.56 -7.26
C LEU A 73 -8.04 12.14 -8.61
N ILE A 74 -6.97 12.80 -9.02
CA ILE A 74 -6.18 12.41 -10.18
C ILE A 74 -4.84 11.87 -9.69
N VAL A 75 -4.54 10.62 -10.03
CA VAL A 75 -3.26 9.96 -9.77
C VAL A 75 -2.45 10.00 -11.06
N GLN A 76 -1.38 10.77 -11.07
CA GLN A 76 -0.47 10.90 -12.20
C GLN A 76 0.74 9.97 -12.01
N PRO A 77 1.19 9.29 -13.07
CA PRO A 77 2.37 8.44 -13.01
C PRO A 77 3.63 9.28 -12.83
N GLY A 78 4.57 8.72 -12.07
CA GLY A 78 5.91 9.28 -11.93
C GLY A 78 6.85 8.85 -13.05
N TRP A 79 7.97 9.56 -13.17
CA TRP A 79 9.02 9.30 -14.14
C TRP A 79 10.34 8.90 -13.46
N ARG A 80 11.11 8.03 -14.09
CA ARG A 80 12.45 7.63 -13.67
C ARG A 80 13.46 8.05 -14.73
N GLY A 81 14.57 8.65 -14.31
CA GLY A 81 15.70 8.90 -15.20
C GLY A 81 16.28 7.60 -15.74
N THR A 82 16.70 7.60 -17.00
CA THR A 82 17.43 6.47 -17.60
C THR A 82 18.78 6.96 -18.11
N ASN A 83 19.77 6.07 -18.14
CA ASN A 83 21.10 6.38 -18.70
C ASN A 83 21.05 6.67 -20.21
N ALA A 84 19.93 6.31 -20.88
CA ALA A 84 19.67 6.58 -22.29
C ALA A 84 19.08 7.98 -22.56
N GLY A 85 18.98 8.84 -21.54
CA GLY A 85 18.58 10.25 -21.67
C GLY A 85 17.08 10.51 -21.77
N LYS A 86 16.25 9.50 -22.07
CA LYS A 86 14.78 9.63 -22.04
C LYS A 86 14.21 9.10 -20.71
N PRO A 87 13.44 9.90 -19.95
CA PRO A 87 12.82 9.40 -18.73
C PRO A 87 11.80 8.31 -19.07
N ALA A 88 11.77 7.24 -18.27
CA ALA A 88 10.83 6.15 -18.42
C ALA A 88 9.66 6.33 -17.44
N PRO A 89 8.41 6.14 -17.88
CA PRO A 89 7.25 6.22 -17.01
C PRO A 89 7.23 5.00 -16.08
N VAL A 90 7.21 5.26 -14.77
CA VAL A 90 7.10 4.19 -13.75
C VAL A 90 5.66 3.69 -13.69
N GLY A 91 4.70 4.59 -13.85
CA GLY A 91 3.26 4.31 -13.81
C GLY A 91 2.63 4.61 -12.46
N VAL A 92 1.30 4.56 -12.42
CA VAL A 92 0.54 4.78 -11.20
C VAL A 92 0.63 3.56 -10.27
N PRO A 93 0.59 3.75 -8.94
CA PRO A 93 0.52 2.65 -7.98
C PRO A 93 -0.82 1.90 -8.09
N TYR A 94 -0.80 0.57 -7.93
CA TYR A 94 -1.99 -0.27 -8.11
C TYR A 94 -1.99 -1.54 -7.25
N GLY A 95 -3.16 -2.17 -7.17
CA GLY A 95 -3.34 -3.47 -6.54
C GLY A 95 -3.30 -3.43 -5.01
N SER A 96 -3.17 -4.61 -4.41
CA SER A 96 -3.16 -4.80 -2.95
C SER A 96 -1.82 -4.39 -2.33
N ARG A 97 -0.69 -4.64 -3.01
CA ARG A 97 0.65 -4.32 -2.49
C ARG A 97 0.84 -2.82 -2.25
N ALA A 98 0.47 -1.97 -3.20
CA ALA A 98 0.54 -0.51 -3.01
C ALA A 98 -0.33 -0.04 -1.84
N ARG A 99 -1.54 -0.60 -1.71
CA ARG A 99 -2.46 -0.27 -0.61
C ARG A 99 -1.91 -0.69 0.75
N LEU A 100 -1.32 -1.89 0.84
CA LEU A 100 -0.69 -2.38 2.07
C LEU A 100 0.48 -1.48 2.50
N ILE A 101 1.31 -1.07 1.54
CA ILE A 101 2.40 -0.12 1.79
C ILE A 101 1.84 1.19 2.35
N LEU A 102 0.84 1.76 1.69
CA LEU A 102 0.20 3.01 2.13
C LEU A 102 -0.38 2.91 3.54
N LEU A 103 -1.17 1.86 3.79
CA LEU A 103 -1.77 1.62 5.10
C LEU A 103 -0.70 1.52 6.16
N ARG A 104 0.40 0.80 5.87
CA ARG A 104 1.49 0.63 6.80
C ARG A 104 2.22 1.95 7.10
N LEU A 105 2.55 2.74 6.08
CA LEU A 105 3.19 4.03 6.26
C LEU A 105 2.32 4.96 7.12
N GLN A 106 1.01 4.99 6.88
CA GLN A 106 0.07 5.81 7.65
C GLN A 106 -0.04 5.32 9.11
N SER A 107 -0.16 4.01 9.32
CA SER A 107 -0.19 3.44 10.68
C SER A 107 1.12 3.68 11.43
N ASP A 108 2.28 3.53 10.80
CA ASP A 108 3.57 3.79 11.44
C ASP A 108 3.71 5.28 11.79
N ALA A 109 3.39 6.18 10.85
CA ALA A 109 3.46 7.62 11.09
C ALA A 109 2.54 8.10 12.23
N LEU A 110 1.34 7.52 12.34
CA LEU A 110 0.40 7.85 13.42
C LEU A 110 0.82 7.24 14.76
N ARG A 111 1.34 6.01 14.75
CA ARG A 111 1.80 5.34 15.96
C ARG A 111 3.05 6.01 16.55
N THR A 112 3.97 6.48 15.72
CA THR A 112 5.17 7.20 16.16
C THR A 112 4.94 8.70 16.29
N ASN A 113 3.78 9.20 15.85
CA ASN A 113 3.48 10.63 15.72
C ASN A 113 4.59 11.39 14.95
N CYS A 114 5.17 10.75 13.94
CA CYS A 114 6.27 11.26 13.14
C CYS A 114 5.94 11.12 11.65
N ARG A 115 6.30 12.12 10.84
CA ARG A 115 6.12 12.06 9.37
C ARG A 115 7.21 11.24 8.68
N GLU A 116 8.30 10.98 9.38
CA GLU A 116 9.39 10.12 8.92
C GLU A 116 9.12 8.68 9.38
N VAL A 117 9.12 7.74 8.43
CA VAL A 117 8.86 6.32 8.70
C VAL A 117 10.10 5.50 8.39
N GLU A 118 10.68 4.89 9.41
CA GLU A 118 11.82 3.98 9.26
C GLU A 118 11.36 2.60 8.76
N LEU A 119 11.73 2.25 7.53
CA LEU A 119 11.40 0.95 6.93
C LEU A 119 12.19 -0.22 7.54
N GLY A 120 13.28 0.06 8.27
CA GLY A 120 14.14 -0.93 8.91
C GLY A 120 15.44 -1.19 8.14
N ARG A 121 16.18 -2.22 8.54
CA ARG A 121 17.55 -2.51 8.04
C ARG A 121 17.57 -3.09 6.62
N SER A 122 16.45 -3.64 6.16
CA SER A 122 16.33 -4.18 4.81
C SER A 122 14.86 -4.26 4.37
N LEU A 123 14.62 -4.32 3.07
CA LEU A 123 13.28 -4.54 2.55
C LEU A 123 12.68 -5.90 3.00
N ARG A 124 13.53 -6.90 3.22
CA ARG A 124 13.11 -8.20 3.76
C ARG A 124 12.55 -8.06 5.17
N ASP A 125 13.21 -7.27 6.02
CA ASP A 125 12.73 -6.96 7.37
C ASP A 125 11.37 -6.26 7.31
N TRP A 126 11.23 -5.28 6.41
CA TRP A 126 9.97 -4.58 6.21
C TRP A 126 8.83 -5.47 5.71
N LEU A 127 9.11 -6.39 4.77
CA LEU A 127 8.15 -7.42 4.34
C LEU A 127 7.71 -8.33 5.48
N GLY A 128 8.66 -8.74 6.34
CA GLY A 128 8.38 -9.51 7.54
C GLY A 128 7.43 -8.76 8.48
N LYS A 129 7.69 -7.47 8.71
CA LYS A 129 6.81 -6.59 9.49
C LYS A 129 5.40 -6.46 8.89
N MET A 130 5.26 -6.57 7.57
CA MET A 130 3.96 -6.56 6.88
C MET A 130 3.27 -7.93 6.85
N GLY A 131 3.86 -8.98 7.42
CA GLY A 131 3.32 -10.34 7.35
C GLY A 131 3.39 -10.96 5.95
N ILE A 132 4.23 -10.41 5.06
CA ILE A 132 4.35 -10.88 3.69
C ILE A 132 5.55 -11.83 3.59
N PRO A 133 5.37 -13.07 3.08
CA PRO A 133 6.47 -13.98 2.84
C PRO A 133 7.52 -13.37 1.91
N ALA A 134 8.77 -13.33 2.38
CA ALA A 134 9.90 -12.74 1.68
C ALA A 134 10.42 -13.64 0.54
N GLY A 135 9.62 -13.79 -0.51
CA GLY A 135 10.02 -14.41 -1.78
C GLY A 135 10.62 -13.40 -2.76
N GLY A 136 11.43 -13.87 -3.72
CA GLY A 136 12.06 -13.00 -4.73
C GLY A 136 11.06 -12.19 -5.56
N LYS A 137 9.90 -12.79 -5.90
CA LYS A 137 8.80 -12.09 -6.57
C LYS A 137 8.15 -11.04 -5.66
N SER A 138 7.81 -11.39 -4.42
CA SER A 138 7.21 -10.46 -3.45
C SER A 138 8.10 -9.23 -3.21
N LEU A 139 9.42 -9.43 -3.12
CA LEU A 139 10.39 -8.34 -2.98
C LEU A 139 10.34 -7.40 -4.18
N ARG A 140 10.41 -7.93 -5.41
CA ARG A 140 10.35 -7.13 -6.64
C ARG A 140 9.03 -6.37 -6.76
N ASP A 141 7.91 -7.03 -6.49
CA ASP A 141 6.58 -6.42 -6.56
C ASP A 141 6.43 -5.28 -5.55
N VAL A 142 6.96 -5.44 -4.33
CA VAL A 142 6.93 -4.38 -3.32
C VAL A 142 7.86 -3.23 -3.67
N GLN A 143 9.06 -3.49 -4.23
CA GLN A 143 9.95 -2.43 -4.72
C GLN A 143 9.31 -1.61 -5.83
N ASP A 144 8.71 -2.28 -6.84
CA ASP A 144 8.03 -1.61 -7.94
C ASP A 144 6.87 -0.74 -7.42
N GLN A 145 6.05 -1.25 -6.50
CA GLN A 145 4.95 -0.46 -5.95
C GLN A 145 5.42 0.67 -5.02
N ALA A 146 6.45 0.45 -4.21
CA ALA A 146 7.04 1.50 -3.37
C ALA A 146 7.60 2.63 -4.23
N GLU A 147 8.25 2.32 -5.35
CA GLU A 147 8.75 3.33 -6.26
C GLU A 147 7.63 4.09 -6.99
N ARG A 148 6.58 3.39 -7.43
CA ARG A 148 5.38 4.05 -7.99
C ARG A 148 4.77 5.03 -6.99
N LEU A 149 4.62 4.61 -5.73
CA LEU A 149 4.12 5.47 -4.66
C LEU A 149 5.03 6.68 -4.43
N GLY A 150 6.35 6.46 -4.43
CA GLY A 150 7.34 7.51 -4.21
C GLY A 150 7.44 8.54 -5.33
N ARG A 151 7.05 8.19 -6.55
CA ARG A 151 7.16 9.08 -7.72
C ARG A 151 5.83 9.62 -8.23
N CYS A 152 4.71 9.06 -7.81
CA CYS A 152 3.40 9.51 -8.28
C CYS A 152 3.00 10.86 -7.67
N THR A 153 2.19 11.62 -8.41
CA THR A 153 1.61 12.88 -7.95
C THR A 153 0.11 12.74 -7.88
N LEU A 154 -0.46 13.23 -6.79
CA LEU A 154 -1.89 13.27 -6.54
C LEU A 154 -2.39 14.70 -6.72
N THR A 155 -3.46 14.86 -7.47
CA THR A 155 -4.20 16.11 -7.56
C THR A 155 -5.57 15.90 -6.94
N PHE A 156 -5.83 16.57 -5.82
CA PHE A 156 -7.15 16.60 -5.20
C PHE A 156 -7.89 17.83 -5.70
N GLU A 157 -9.08 17.63 -6.26
CA GLU A 157 -9.97 18.69 -6.69
C GLU A 157 -11.24 18.63 -5.85
N LEU A 158 -11.60 19.76 -5.22
CA LEU A 158 -12.82 19.94 -4.47
C LEU A 158 -13.68 20.99 -5.16
N ARG A 159 -14.87 20.58 -5.60
CA ARG A 159 -15.89 21.47 -6.14
C ARG A 159 -16.78 21.98 -5.00
N ARG A 160 -16.77 23.30 -4.79
CA ARG A 160 -17.71 24.02 -3.93
C ARG A 160 -18.77 24.69 -4.80
N ALA A 161 -19.86 25.16 -4.19
CA ALA A 161 -20.98 25.77 -4.91
C ALA A 161 -20.56 26.93 -5.85
N THR A 162 -19.50 27.66 -5.50
CA THR A 162 -19.03 28.85 -6.24
C THR A 162 -17.56 28.80 -6.65
N SER A 163 -16.81 27.76 -6.28
CA SER A 163 -15.37 27.70 -6.53
C SER A 163 -14.87 26.27 -6.70
N MET A 164 -13.81 26.09 -7.49
CA MET A 164 -13.07 24.83 -7.58
C MET A 164 -11.69 25.04 -6.96
N VAL A 165 -11.34 24.20 -5.98
CA VAL A 165 -10.04 24.21 -5.32
C VAL A 165 -9.29 22.96 -5.74
N TYR A 166 -8.05 23.08 -6.18
CA TYR A 166 -7.19 21.93 -6.44
C TYR A 166 -5.90 21.99 -5.62
N LYS A 167 -5.35 20.83 -5.28
CA LYS A 167 -4.09 20.68 -4.54
C LYS A 167 -3.29 19.51 -5.08
N ASN A 168 -2.05 19.79 -5.48
CA ASN A 168 -1.12 18.78 -5.98
C ASN A 168 -0.15 18.38 -4.87
N GLN A 169 -0.03 17.09 -4.57
CA GLN A 169 0.86 16.56 -3.54
C GLN A 169 1.44 15.19 -3.94
N GLY A 170 2.68 14.92 -3.53
CA GLY A 170 3.23 13.56 -3.53
C GLY A 170 2.68 12.74 -2.35
N ILE A 171 2.77 11.42 -2.45
CA ILE A 171 2.49 10.52 -1.31
C ILE A 171 3.68 10.47 -0.36
N ILE A 172 4.87 10.34 -0.95
CA ILE A 172 6.15 10.33 -0.26
C ILE A 172 6.92 11.52 -0.82
N GLU A 173 7.38 12.40 0.06
CA GLU A 173 8.12 13.59 -0.35
C GLU A 173 9.58 13.26 -0.62
N GLU A 174 10.19 12.45 0.25
CA GLU A 174 11.57 12.00 0.14
C GLU A 174 11.68 10.50 0.41
N ALA A 175 12.49 9.81 -0.39
CA ALA A 175 12.76 8.39 -0.22
C ALA A 175 14.25 8.13 -0.32
N PHE A 176 14.85 7.67 0.79
CA PHE A 176 16.23 7.22 0.82
C PHE A 176 16.27 5.71 0.59
N LEU A 177 16.61 5.32 -0.64
CA LEU A 177 16.92 3.94 -0.98
C LEU A 177 18.42 3.75 -0.79
N LEU A 178 18.81 3.03 0.26
CA LEU A 178 20.18 2.52 0.38
C LEU A 178 20.39 1.53 -0.76
N VAL A 179 21.04 1.97 -1.83
CA VAL A 179 21.54 1.08 -2.86
C VAL A 179 22.56 0.19 -2.15
N PRO A 180 22.38 -1.15 -2.10
CA PRO A 180 23.41 -2.01 -1.58
C PRO A 180 24.68 -1.70 -2.38
N GLY A 181 25.72 -1.25 -1.69
CA GLY A 181 27.00 -0.98 -2.33
C GLY A 181 27.41 -2.19 -3.15
N GLU A 182 27.85 -1.96 -4.38
CA GLU A 182 28.72 -2.90 -5.07
C GLU A 182 29.78 -3.38 -4.09
N ALA A 183 30.00 -4.69 -4.06
CA ALA A 183 30.84 -5.38 -3.10
C ALA A 183 32.12 -4.59 -2.75
N GLY A 184 32.25 -4.14 -1.49
CA GLY A 184 33.52 -3.57 -1.04
C GLY A 184 33.53 -2.53 0.08
N GLN A 185 32.45 -2.24 0.80
CA GLN A 185 32.54 -1.34 1.96
C GLN A 185 32.52 -2.11 3.27
N GLY A 186 33.71 -2.22 3.88
CA GLY A 186 33.91 -2.75 5.22
C GLY A 186 33.09 -1.99 6.25
N SER A 187 32.40 -2.74 7.11
CA SER A 187 31.80 -2.22 8.32
C SER A 187 32.91 -1.71 9.23
N LEU A 188 32.86 -0.42 9.59
CA LEU A 188 33.72 0.19 10.62
C LEU A 188 33.27 -0.16 12.05
N PHE A 189 32.61 -1.31 12.19
CA PHE A 189 32.37 -2.01 13.44
C PHE A 189 32.57 -3.50 13.18
N SER A 190 33.83 -3.93 13.13
CA SER A 190 34.44 -4.96 14.00
C SER A 190 35.96 -4.90 13.79
#